data_AF-A0A4R3U2J9-F1
#
_entry.id   AF-A0A4R3U2J9-F1
#
_cell.length_a   1.000
_cell.length_b   1.000
_cell.length_c   1.000
_cell.angle_alpha   90.00
_cell.angle_beta   90.00
_cell.angle_gamma   90.00
#
_symmetry.space_group_name_H-M   'P 1'
#
loop_
_entity.id
_entity.type
_entity.pdbx_description
1 polymer ?
#
loop_
_entity_poly.entity_id
_entity_poly.type
_entity_poly.pdbx_seq_one_letter_code
_entity_poly.pdbx_strand_id
1 'polypeptide(L)'
;MMTHKIPKSFLQIAKDRGVIVDVPSDVTRFLGEINAWFEREREVKAQPVLPPKPQWHDYENAEDPAAEWGKANANWSQLARHHKDPFPRPSAHPYVEASVRYDEAAGKFVEDYEIVDDGPTPDQILAAKKADLIAKIEAAEVAARDAVALPSGKQRLEALTVSVIAATDKAFVDKLIKDTAPADLAKLNVTALVENNRSDEQKAFLADQAAREAKLARIDETAAIAMSSVEDLTVGNVDSFEIPSFEH
;
A
#
# COMPACT_ATOMS: atom_id res chain seq x y z
N MET A 1 -49.01 -13.53 17.16
CA MET A 1 -47.66 -13.84 16.64
C MET A 1 -47.57 -13.28 15.23
N MET A 2 -46.97 -12.09 15.04
CA MET A 2 -46.79 -11.53 13.69
C MET A 2 -45.54 -12.17 13.07
N THR A 3 -45.67 -12.78 11.90
CA THR A 3 -44.55 -13.33 11.13
C THR A 3 -44.09 -12.30 10.11
N HIS A 4 -42.89 -11.77 10.26
CA HIS A 4 -42.28 -10.89 9.26
C HIS A 4 -41.49 -11.72 8.24
N LYS A 5 -41.74 -11.47 6.94
CA LYS A 5 -41.06 -12.16 5.84
C LYS A 5 -39.98 -11.25 5.27
N ILE A 6 -38.71 -11.65 5.37
CA ILE A 6 -37.60 -10.96 4.73
C ILE A 6 -37.46 -11.49 3.28
N PRO A 7 -37.36 -10.61 2.26
CA PRO A 7 -37.14 -11.04 0.88
C PRO A 7 -35.79 -11.75 0.71
N LYS A 8 -35.80 -12.94 0.10
CA LYS A 8 -34.58 -13.74 -0.13
C LYS A 8 -33.51 -13.00 -0.96
N SER A 9 -33.91 -12.05 -1.81
CA SER A 9 -33.00 -11.23 -2.61
C SER A 9 -32.07 -10.34 -1.78
N PHE A 10 -32.54 -9.86 -0.63
CA PHE A 10 -31.73 -9.01 0.26
C PHE A 10 -30.60 -9.80 0.92
N LEU A 11 -30.88 -11.04 1.34
CA LEU A 11 -29.88 -11.93 1.94
C LEU A 11 -28.79 -12.34 0.94
N GLN A 12 -29.14 -12.48 -0.34
CA GLN A 12 -28.18 -12.79 -1.40
C GLN A 12 -27.22 -11.62 -1.65
N ILE A 13 -27.75 -10.39 -1.75
CA ILE A 13 -26.94 -9.17 -1.97
C ILE A 13 -25.95 -8.93 -0.82
N ALA A 14 -26.36 -9.18 0.43
CA ALA A 14 -25.48 -9.02 1.59
C ALA A 14 -24.34 -10.06 1.59
N LYS A 15 -24.66 -11.31 1.24
CA LYS A 15 -23.68 -12.39 1.11
C LYS A 15 -22.66 -12.13 0.00
N ASP A 16 -23.11 -11.60 -1.15
CA ASP A 16 -22.24 -11.30 -2.29
C ASP A 16 -21.25 -10.16 -2.00
N ARG A 17 -21.54 -9.32 -0.98
CA ARG A 17 -20.64 -8.27 -0.47
C ARG A 17 -19.74 -8.71 0.69
N GLY A 18 -19.73 -10.01 1.02
CA GLY A 18 -18.95 -10.55 2.14
C GLY A 18 -19.51 -10.24 3.52
N VAL A 19 -20.74 -9.71 3.63
CA VAL A 19 -21.39 -9.41 4.91
C VAL A 19 -22.16 -10.64 5.38
N ILE A 20 -21.69 -11.27 6.46
CA ILE A 20 -22.42 -12.36 7.12
C ILE A 20 -23.54 -11.73 7.96
N VAL A 21 -24.78 -11.83 7.48
CA VAL A 21 -25.97 -11.36 8.21
C VAL A 21 -26.42 -12.45 9.17
N ASP A 22 -26.18 -12.24 10.47
CA ASP A 22 -26.69 -13.10 11.54
C ASP A 22 -28.16 -12.77 11.82
N VAL A 23 -29.03 -13.27 10.95
CA VAL A 23 -30.48 -13.02 11.00
C VAL A 23 -31.09 -13.35 12.37
N PRO A 24 -30.75 -14.46 13.06
CA PRO A 24 -31.20 -14.70 14.43
C PRO A 24 -30.84 -13.58 15.42
N SER A 25 -29.61 -13.07 15.38
CA SER A 25 -29.15 -11.97 16.26
C SER A 25 -29.89 -10.67 15.95
N ASP A 26 -30.05 -10.33 14.67
CA ASP A 26 -30.77 -9.13 14.24
C ASP A 26 -32.25 -9.17 14.60
N VAL A 27 -32.92 -10.31 14.45
CA VAL A 27 -34.32 -10.50 14.87
C VAL A 27 -34.44 -10.37 16.39
N THR A 28 -33.50 -10.92 17.15
CA THR A 28 -33.50 -10.82 18.62
C THR A 28 -33.31 -9.36 19.06
N ARG A 29 -32.39 -8.63 18.43
CA ARG A 29 -32.17 -7.19 18.67
C ARG A 29 -33.43 -6.37 18.38
N PHE A 30 -34.05 -6.59 17.22
CA PHE A 30 -35.27 -5.88 16.83
C PHE A 30 -36.45 -6.15 17.78
N LEU A 31 -36.64 -7.40 18.22
CA LEU A 31 -37.66 -7.73 19.21
C LEU A 31 -37.37 -7.06 20.57
N GLY A 32 -36.09 -6.96 20.95
CA GLY A 32 -35.65 -6.21 22.12
C GLY A 32 -35.99 -4.72 22.03
N GLU A 33 -35.70 -4.09 20.89
CA GLU A 33 -36.03 -2.68 20.63
C GLU A 33 -37.54 -2.42 20.70
N ILE A 34 -38.36 -3.29 20.09
CA ILE A 34 -39.83 -3.19 20.15
C ILE A 34 -40.34 -3.30 21.60
N ASN A 35 -39.83 -4.28 22.37
CA ASN A 35 -40.26 -4.46 23.75
C ASN A 35 -39.86 -3.25 24.61
N ALA A 36 -38.64 -2.74 24.45
CA ALA A 36 -38.18 -1.53 25.13
C ALA A 36 -39.07 -0.32 24.77
N TRP A 37 -39.52 -0.22 23.51
CA TRP A 37 -40.44 0.83 23.08
C TRP A 37 -41.82 0.71 23.76
N PHE A 38 -42.40 -0.49 23.83
CA PHE A 38 -43.68 -0.71 24.51
C PHE A 38 -43.60 -0.45 26.02
N GLU A 39 -42.50 -0.87 26.66
CA GLU A 39 -42.26 -0.59 28.08
C GLU A 39 -42.15 0.91 28.32
N ARG A 40 -41.38 1.62 27.50
CA ARG A 40 -41.26 3.08 27.55
C ARG A 40 -42.61 3.78 27.36
N GLU A 41 -43.40 3.35 26.37
CA GLU A 41 -44.72 3.92 26.12
C GLU A 41 -45.65 3.72 27.34
N ARG A 42 -45.61 2.55 27.97
CA ARG A 42 -46.34 2.28 29.21
C ARG A 42 -45.87 3.18 30.34
N GLU A 43 -44.57 3.36 30.52
CA GLU A 43 -44.00 4.26 31.53
C GLU A 43 -44.41 5.72 31.30
N VAL A 44 -44.40 6.19 30.06
CA VAL A 44 -44.82 7.55 29.68
C VAL A 44 -46.31 7.74 29.94
N LYS A 45 -47.16 6.78 29.56
CA LYS A 45 -48.60 6.81 29.85
C LYS A 45 -48.93 6.74 31.34
N ALA A 46 -48.08 6.10 32.14
CA ALA A 46 -48.27 5.99 33.59
C ALA A 46 -47.84 7.24 34.36
N GLN A 47 -47.14 8.18 33.72
CA GLN A 47 -46.70 9.41 34.37
C GLN A 47 -47.85 10.42 34.55
N PRO A 48 -47.82 11.20 35.64
CA PRO A 48 -48.75 12.30 35.79
C PRO A 48 -48.56 13.32 34.67
N VAL A 49 -49.67 13.83 34.13
CA VAL A 49 -49.64 14.87 33.10
C VAL A 49 -48.89 16.08 33.62
N LEU A 50 -47.80 16.44 32.95
CA LEU A 50 -47.02 17.61 33.30
C LEU A 50 -47.89 18.88 33.07
N PRO A 51 -47.96 19.81 34.04
CA PRO A 51 -48.62 21.09 33.80
C PRO A 51 -47.94 21.83 32.63
N PRO A 52 -48.67 22.70 31.92
CA PRO A 52 -48.09 23.50 30.84
C PRO A 52 -46.89 24.29 31.37
N LYS A 53 -45.85 24.41 30.53
CA LYS A 53 -44.66 25.19 30.91
C LYS A 53 -45.08 26.63 31.22
N PRO A 54 -44.76 27.15 32.43
CA PRO A 54 -45.13 28.51 32.80
C PRO A 54 -44.51 29.49 31.81
N GLN A 55 -45.36 30.30 31.18
CA GLN A 55 -44.93 31.35 30.28
C GLN A 55 -44.76 32.64 31.06
N TRP A 56 -43.90 33.53 30.57
CA TRP A 56 -43.67 34.82 31.22
C TRP A 56 -44.97 35.63 31.39
N HIS A 57 -45.83 35.62 30.37
CA HIS A 57 -47.08 36.37 30.36
C HIS A 57 -48.12 35.93 31.40
N ASP A 58 -47.99 34.72 31.95
CA ASP A 58 -48.90 34.21 32.99
C ASP A 58 -48.73 34.96 34.33
N TYR A 59 -47.62 35.69 34.51
CA TYR A 59 -47.23 36.35 35.77
C TYR A 59 -47.12 37.87 35.64
N GLU A 60 -47.49 38.47 34.50
CA GLU A 60 -47.34 39.91 34.23
C GLU A 60 -48.09 40.82 35.22
N ASN A 61 -49.16 40.30 35.84
CA ASN A 61 -49.98 41.03 36.81
C ASN A 61 -49.62 40.73 38.28
N ALA A 62 -48.57 39.95 38.54
CA ALA A 62 -48.09 39.67 39.89
C ALA A 62 -47.40 40.90 40.51
N GLU A 63 -47.30 40.93 41.83
CA GLU A 63 -46.60 42.00 42.55
C GLU A 63 -45.08 41.98 42.24
N ASP A 64 -44.52 40.78 42.00
CA ASP A 64 -43.17 40.57 41.47
C ASP A 64 -43.17 39.47 40.39
N PRO A 65 -43.40 39.85 39.12
CA PRO A 65 -43.48 38.90 38.01
C PRO A 65 -42.23 38.03 37.83
N ALA A 66 -41.04 38.59 38.09
CA ALA A 66 -39.77 37.90 37.88
C ALA A 66 -39.54 36.80 38.93
N ALA A 67 -39.80 37.10 40.20
CA ALA A 67 -39.65 36.14 41.29
C ALA A 67 -40.69 35.01 41.19
N GLU A 68 -41.95 35.34 40.88
CA GLU A 68 -43.01 34.34 40.76
C GLU A 68 -42.81 33.43 39.54
N TRP A 69 -42.47 33.99 38.37
CA TRP A 69 -42.12 33.18 37.20
C TRP A 69 -40.90 32.31 37.47
N GLY A 70 -39.85 32.86 38.11
CA GLY A 70 -38.64 32.12 38.44
C GLY A 70 -38.92 30.91 39.33
N LYS A 71 -39.77 31.08 40.35
CA LYS A 71 -40.21 29.99 41.23
C LYS A 71 -41.07 28.96 40.49
N ALA A 72 -42.02 29.40 39.67
CA ALA A 72 -42.87 28.51 38.89
C ALA A 72 -42.05 27.71 37.86
N ASN A 73 -41.12 28.35 37.16
CA ASN A 73 -40.25 27.72 36.17
C ASN A 73 -39.25 26.75 36.82
N ALA A 74 -38.72 27.07 38.01
CA ALA A 74 -37.87 26.16 38.77
C ALA A 74 -38.65 24.89 39.21
N ASN A 75 -39.86 25.08 39.75
CA ASN A 75 -40.74 23.96 40.13
C ASN A 75 -41.12 23.10 38.92
N TRP A 76 -41.50 23.73 37.81
CA TRP A 76 -41.80 23.03 36.56
C TRP A 76 -40.58 22.28 36.04
N SER A 77 -39.40 22.90 36.05
CA SER A 77 -38.15 22.25 35.61
C SER A 77 -37.80 21.04 36.48
N GLN A 78 -38.06 21.11 37.79
CA GLN A 78 -37.85 19.97 38.70
C GLN A 78 -38.80 18.81 38.37
N LEU A 79 -40.07 19.10 38.08
CA LEU A 79 -41.04 18.10 37.63
C LEU A 79 -40.66 17.52 36.25
N ALA A 80 -40.26 18.36 35.31
CA ALA A 80 -39.92 17.99 33.95
C ALA A 80 -38.66 17.10 33.88
N ARG A 81 -37.67 17.29 34.77
CA ARG A 81 -36.45 16.45 34.83
C ARG A 81 -36.74 14.96 34.98
N HIS A 82 -37.82 14.62 35.67
CA HIS A 82 -38.22 13.23 35.92
C HIS A 82 -39.30 12.75 34.94
N HIS A 83 -39.78 13.64 34.07
CA HIS A 83 -40.75 13.30 33.05
C HIS A 83 -40.02 12.67 31.86
N LYS A 84 -40.41 11.46 31.48
CA LYS A 84 -39.85 10.73 30.34
C LYS A 84 -40.54 11.19 29.07
N ASP A 85 -39.76 11.45 28.03
CA ASP A 85 -40.31 11.72 26.71
C ASP A 85 -40.89 10.45 26.04
N PRO A 86 -41.91 10.60 25.16
CA PRO A 86 -42.55 9.49 24.44
C PRO A 86 -41.59 8.71 23.54
N PHE A 87 -40.59 9.40 23.01
CA PHE A 87 -39.59 8.80 22.13
C PHE A 87 -38.25 8.73 22.87
N PRO A 88 -37.49 7.64 22.71
CA PRO A 88 -36.13 7.60 23.21
C PRO A 88 -35.31 8.71 22.54
N ARG A 89 -34.30 9.22 23.25
CA ARG A 89 -33.34 10.16 22.66
C ARG A 89 -32.73 9.52 21.40
N PRO A 90 -32.48 10.29 20.32
CA PRO A 90 -31.68 9.79 19.21
C PRO A 90 -30.31 9.34 19.74
N SER A 91 -29.92 8.10 19.46
CA SER A 91 -28.56 7.61 19.73
C SER A 91 -27.70 7.80 18.48
N ALA A 92 -26.45 8.22 18.66
CA ALA A 92 -25.49 8.25 17.57
C ALA A 92 -25.00 6.84 17.25
N HIS A 93 -24.17 6.68 16.20
CA HIS A 93 -23.50 5.41 15.94
C HIS A 93 -22.65 5.02 17.18
N PRO A 94 -22.61 3.75 17.62
CA PRO A 94 -21.93 3.35 18.86
C PRO A 94 -20.49 3.84 18.99
N TYR A 95 -19.73 3.87 17.89
CA TYR A 95 -18.36 4.40 17.88
C TYR A 95 -18.29 5.90 18.22
N VAL A 96 -19.26 6.71 17.79
CA VAL A 96 -19.30 8.14 18.10
C VAL A 96 -19.63 8.38 19.57
N GLU A 97 -20.54 7.58 20.15
CA GLU A 97 -20.85 7.65 21.58
C GLU A 97 -19.66 7.19 22.44
N ALA A 98 -18.90 6.19 21.97
CA ALA A 98 -17.69 5.72 22.65
C ALA A 98 -16.52 6.72 22.59
N SER A 99 -16.49 7.61 21.58
CA SER A 99 -15.47 8.67 21.45
C SER A 99 -15.68 9.87 22.37
N VAL A 100 -16.71 9.84 23.23
CA VAL A 100 -17.06 10.95 24.11
C VAL A 100 -17.34 10.44 25.52
N ARG A 101 -16.53 10.86 26.48
CA ARG A 101 -16.67 10.48 27.90
C ARG A 101 -17.26 11.64 28.70
N TYR A 102 -18.19 11.36 29.62
CA TYR A 102 -18.66 12.39 30.55
C TYR A 102 -17.64 12.56 31.68
N ASP A 103 -17.09 13.76 31.84
CA ASP A 103 -16.24 14.12 32.96
C ASP A 103 -17.11 14.68 34.09
N GLU A 104 -17.30 13.88 35.14
CA GLU A 104 -18.11 14.26 36.30
C GLU A 104 -17.54 15.46 37.07
N ALA A 105 -16.22 15.68 37.06
CA ALA A 105 -15.59 16.80 37.76
C ALA A 105 -15.79 18.12 37.01
N ALA A 106 -15.79 18.08 35.68
CA ALA A 106 -16.03 19.24 34.83
C ALA A 106 -17.51 19.46 34.47
N GLY A 107 -18.38 18.48 34.76
CA GLY A 107 -19.80 18.52 34.44
C GLY A 107 -20.09 18.60 32.94
N LYS A 108 -19.19 18.09 32.10
CA LYS A 108 -19.31 18.16 30.63
C LYS A 108 -18.74 16.92 29.95
N PHE A 109 -19.16 16.70 28.71
CA PHE A 109 -18.60 15.69 27.84
C PHE A 109 -17.23 16.14 27.30
N VAL A 110 -16.26 15.23 27.31
CA VAL A 110 -14.89 15.41 26.81
C VAL A 110 -14.61 14.35 25.76
N GLU A 111 -13.93 14.74 24.68
CA GLU A 111 -13.48 13.81 23.65
C GLU A 111 -12.47 12.80 24.21
N ASP A 112 -12.65 11.53 23.84
CA ASP A 112 -11.85 10.39 24.30
C ASP A 112 -11.57 9.49 23.09
N TYR A 113 -10.76 9.99 22.15
CA TYR A 113 -10.29 9.21 21.01
C TYR A 113 -8.81 9.49 20.75
N GLU A 114 -8.10 8.45 20.29
CA GLU A 114 -6.73 8.54 19.80
C GLU A 114 -6.77 8.52 18.27
N ILE A 115 -6.19 9.53 17.63
CA ILE A 115 -5.97 9.50 16.18
C ILE A 115 -4.72 8.64 15.95
N VAL A 116 -4.94 7.38 15.60
CA VAL A 116 -3.86 6.51 15.13
C VAL A 116 -3.54 6.93 13.70
N ASP A 117 -2.31 7.39 13.46
CA ASP A 117 -1.81 7.64 12.11
C ASP A 117 -1.56 6.29 11.43
N ASP A 118 -2.53 5.84 10.62
CA ASP A 118 -2.42 4.65 9.78
C ASP A 118 -1.52 4.88 8.54
N GLY A 119 -0.79 5.99 8.50
CA GLY A 119 0.18 6.31 7.45
C GLY A 119 1.32 5.29 7.36
N PRO A 120 2.00 5.21 6.19
CA PRO A 120 3.13 4.32 6.02
C PRO A 120 4.25 4.70 6.98
N THR A 121 4.83 3.70 7.64
CA THR A 121 5.96 3.92 8.55
C THR A 121 7.17 4.47 7.79
N PRO A 122 8.09 5.18 8.46
CA PRO A 122 9.32 5.66 7.81
C PRO A 122 10.11 4.55 7.10
N ASP A 123 10.10 3.33 7.65
CA ASP A 123 10.74 2.16 7.06
C ASP A 123 10.03 1.69 5.78
N GLN A 124 8.69 1.74 5.75
CA GLN A 124 7.91 1.44 4.55
C GLN A 124 8.16 2.48 3.45
N ILE A 125 8.25 3.76 3.81
CA ILE A 125 8.59 4.83 2.88
C ILE A 125 10.00 4.61 2.32
N LEU A 126 10.98 4.29 3.18
CA LEU A 126 12.36 4.01 2.75
C LEU A 126 12.42 2.81 1.80
N ALA A 127 11.75 1.71 2.15
CA ALA A 127 11.71 0.51 1.32
C ALA A 127 11.10 0.81 -0.07
N ALA A 128 10.00 1.57 -0.11
CA ALA A 128 9.38 1.98 -1.37
C ALA A 128 10.32 2.84 -2.23
N LYS A 129 11.04 3.79 -1.62
CA LYS A 129 12.02 4.63 -2.32
C LYS A 129 13.20 3.82 -2.86
N LYS A 130 13.74 2.87 -2.08
CA LYS A 130 14.80 1.96 -2.54
C LYS A 130 14.35 1.12 -3.72
N ALA A 131 13.13 0.58 -3.67
CA ALA A 131 12.57 -0.19 -4.77
C ALA A 131 12.43 0.65 -6.05
N ASP A 132 12.00 1.91 -5.94
CA ASP A 132 11.93 2.84 -7.06
C ASP A 132 13.31 3.15 -7.66
N LEU A 133 14.33 3.34 -6.81
CA LEU A 133 15.72 3.54 -7.28
C LEU A 133 16.26 2.31 -8.02
N ILE A 134 16.03 1.10 -7.48
CA ILE A 134 16.43 -0.15 -8.14
C ILE A 134 15.75 -0.28 -9.51
N ALA A 135 14.44 -0.03 -9.59
CA ALA A 135 13.70 -0.08 -10.85
C ALA A 135 14.24 0.92 -11.90
N LYS A 136 14.66 2.11 -11.46
CA LYS A 136 15.29 3.10 -12.35
C LYS A 136 16.69 2.67 -12.79
N ILE A 137 17.48 2.06 -11.92
CA ILE A 137 18.80 1.49 -12.27
C ILE A 137 18.61 0.38 -13.32
N GLU A 138 17.67 -0.55 -13.10
CA GLU A 138 17.35 -1.62 -14.06
C GLU A 138 16.92 -1.05 -15.41
N ALA A 139 16.06 -0.03 -15.43
CA ALA A 139 15.63 0.62 -16.67
C ALA A 139 16.80 1.29 -17.42
N ALA A 140 17.71 1.94 -16.69
CA ALA A 140 18.91 2.56 -17.25
C ALA A 140 19.90 1.51 -17.78
N GLU A 141 20.09 0.41 -17.05
CA GLU A 141 20.91 -0.73 -17.46
C GLU A 141 20.39 -1.34 -18.77
N VAL A 142 19.08 -1.60 -18.86
CA VAL A 142 18.45 -2.15 -20.08
C VAL A 142 18.66 -1.20 -21.26
N ALA A 143 18.42 0.10 -21.07
CA ALA A 143 18.62 1.09 -22.12
C ALA A 143 20.09 1.15 -22.60
N ALA A 144 21.05 1.06 -21.67
CA ALA A 144 22.48 1.05 -22.00
C ALA A 144 22.90 -0.25 -22.71
N ARG A 145 22.41 -1.40 -22.24
CA ARG A 145 22.63 -2.70 -22.90
C ARG A 145 22.07 -2.67 -24.33
N ASP A 146 20.84 -2.18 -24.53
CA ASP A 146 20.21 -2.08 -25.84
C ASP A 146 20.98 -1.16 -26.81
N ALA A 147 21.62 -0.11 -26.29
CA ALA A 147 22.47 0.79 -27.09
C ALA A 147 23.76 0.11 -27.58
N VAL A 148 24.31 -0.83 -26.82
CA VAL A 148 25.55 -1.56 -27.16
C VAL A 148 25.27 -2.87 -27.90
N ALA A 149 24.13 -3.50 -27.59
CA ALA A 149 23.73 -4.78 -28.11
C ALA A 149 23.49 -4.73 -29.62
N LEU A 150 23.93 -5.79 -30.30
CA LEU A 150 23.61 -5.94 -31.70
C LEU A 150 22.15 -6.37 -31.86
N PRO A 151 21.46 -5.92 -32.92
CA PRO A 151 20.18 -6.50 -33.31
C PRO A 151 20.28 -8.01 -33.53
N SER A 152 19.20 -8.75 -33.27
CA SER A 152 19.18 -10.22 -33.30
C SER A 152 19.73 -10.85 -34.59
N GLY A 153 19.48 -10.24 -35.76
CA GLY A 153 20.06 -10.70 -37.03
C GLY A 153 21.58 -10.57 -37.09
N LYS A 154 22.13 -9.48 -36.55
CA LYS A 154 23.58 -9.26 -36.47
C LYS A 154 24.23 -10.17 -35.43
N GLN A 155 23.57 -10.44 -34.31
CA GLN A 155 24.04 -11.43 -33.32
C GLN A 155 24.18 -12.82 -33.94
N ARG A 156 23.20 -13.25 -34.76
CA ARG A 156 23.28 -14.54 -35.46
C ARG A 156 24.44 -14.59 -36.45
N LEU A 157 24.66 -13.50 -37.19
CA LEU A 157 25.78 -13.41 -38.12
C LEU A 157 27.12 -13.45 -37.36
N GLU A 158 27.24 -12.71 -36.26
CA GLU A 158 28.43 -12.71 -35.40
C GLU A 158 28.72 -14.12 -34.87
N ALA A 159 27.72 -14.83 -34.34
CA ALA A 159 27.88 -16.20 -33.87
C ALA A 159 28.35 -17.16 -34.97
N LEU A 160 27.83 -17.02 -36.20
CA LEU A 160 28.29 -17.79 -37.35
C LEU A 160 29.74 -17.47 -37.71
N THR A 161 30.11 -16.19 -37.73
CA THR A 161 31.49 -15.76 -38.02
C THR A 161 32.47 -16.31 -36.97
N VAL A 162 32.13 -16.22 -35.68
CA VAL A 162 32.94 -16.81 -34.59
C VAL A 162 33.09 -18.32 -34.80
N SER A 163 32.01 -19.02 -35.15
CA SER A 163 32.05 -20.47 -35.43
C SER A 163 32.96 -20.80 -36.62
N VAL A 164 32.90 -20.01 -37.69
CA VAL A 164 33.77 -20.19 -38.88
C VAL A 164 35.24 -19.93 -38.52
N ILE A 165 35.53 -18.88 -37.75
CA ILE A 165 36.89 -18.60 -37.27
C ILE A 165 37.39 -19.76 -36.41
N ALA A 166 36.59 -20.24 -35.45
CA ALA A 166 36.97 -21.35 -34.58
C ALA A 166 37.19 -22.66 -35.37
N ALA A 167 36.38 -22.92 -36.40
CA ALA A 167 36.56 -24.08 -37.29
C ALA A 167 37.85 -23.96 -38.11
N THR A 168 38.18 -22.76 -38.58
CA THR A 168 39.41 -22.46 -39.33
C THR A 168 40.64 -22.63 -38.43
N ASP A 169 40.59 -22.09 -37.22
CA ASP A 169 41.65 -22.22 -36.21
C ASP A 169 41.88 -23.69 -35.87
N LYS A 170 40.80 -24.47 -35.65
CA LYS A 170 40.88 -25.91 -35.39
C LYS A 170 41.51 -26.66 -36.55
N ALA A 171 41.09 -26.39 -37.79
CA ALA A 171 41.66 -27.04 -38.97
C ALA A 171 43.16 -26.73 -39.14
N PHE A 172 43.57 -25.51 -38.81
CA PHE A 172 44.99 -25.12 -38.78
C PHE A 172 45.76 -25.89 -37.71
N VAL A 173 45.23 -25.97 -36.47
CA VAL A 173 45.85 -26.74 -35.38
C VAL A 173 45.95 -28.22 -35.72
N ASP A 174 44.90 -28.83 -36.27
CA ASP A 174 44.89 -30.23 -36.69
C ASP A 174 45.95 -30.51 -37.76
N LYS A 175 46.14 -29.57 -38.70
CA LYS A 175 47.21 -29.65 -39.70
C LYS A 175 48.59 -29.52 -39.04
N LEU A 176 48.76 -28.55 -38.14
CA LEU A 176 50.01 -28.33 -37.41
C LEU A 176 50.42 -29.59 -36.61
N ILE A 177 49.46 -30.26 -35.97
CA ILE A 177 49.68 -31.49 -35.23
C ILE A 177 50.10 -32.65 -36.14
N LYS A 178 49.50 -32.78 -37.32
CA LYS A 178 49.87 -33.82 -38.30
C LYS A 178 51.27 -33.60 -38.88
N ASP A 179 51.64 -32.35 -39.09
CA ASP A 179 52.89 -31.97 -39.76
C ASP A 179 54.08 -31.86 -38.78
N THR A 180 53.85 -31.87 -37.46
CA THR A 180 54.89 -31.72 -36.44
C THR A 180 55.18 -33.03 -35.71
N ALA A 181 56.47 -33.34 -35.50
CA ALA A 181 56.89 -34.50 -34.73
C ALA A 181 56.43 -34.40 -33.25
N PRO A 182 56.05 -35.53 -32.61
CA PRO A 182 55.54 -35.51 -31.23
C PRO A 182 56.47 -34.86 -30.20
N ALA A 183 57.79 -34.97 -30.38
CA ALA A 183 58.79 -34.40 -29.48
C ALA A 183 58.87 -32.86 -29.54
N ASP A 184 58.38 -32.25 -30.62
CA ASP A 184 58.43 -30.80 -30.83
C ASP A 184 57.09 -30.11 -30.57
N LEU A 185 55.99 -30.87 -30.50
CA LEU A 185 54.66 -30.35 -30.13
C LEU A 185 54.66 -29.66 -28.76
N ALA A 186 55.37 -30.22 -27.77
CA ALA A 186 55.45 -29.65 -26.42
C ALA A 186 56.22 -28.30 -26.37
N LYS A 187 56.95 -27.95 -27.43
CA LYS A 187 57.73 -26.71 -27.51
C LYS A 187 57.00 -25.62 -28.29
N LEU A 188 55.89 -25.94 -28.95
CA LEU A 188 55.12 -25.00 -29.76
C LEU A 188 54.17 -24.17 -28.90
N ASN A 189 54.18 -22.85 -29.09
CA ASN A 189 53.12 -21.98 -28.61
C ASN A 189 51.98 -21.97 -29.65
N VAL A 190 51.08 -22.95 -29.54
CA VAL A 190 49.96 -23.15 -30.47
C VAL A 190 49.07 -21.89 -30.53
N THR A 191 48.85 -21.21 -29.40
CA THR A 191 48.02 -20.01 -29.33
C THR A 191 48.59 -18.87 -30.18
N ALA A 192 49.89 -18.59 -30.05
CA ALA A 192 50.54 -17.53 -30.84
C ALA A 192 50.56 -17.86 -32.34
N LEU A 193 50.66 -19.13 -32.70
CA LEU A 193 50.63 -19.57 -34.11
C LEU A 193 49.23 -19.45 -34.71
N VAL A 194 48.20 -19.83 -33.96
CA VAL A 194 46.80 -19.62 -34.38
C VAL A 194 46.53 -18.13 -34.58
N GLU A 195 46.96 -17.30 -33.63
CA GLU A 195 46.79 -15.85 -33.73
C GLU A 195 47.50 -15.26 -34.95
N ASN A 196 48.72 -15.70 -35.25
CA ASN A 196 49.45 -15.28 -36.45
C ASN A 196 48.84 -15.79 -37.76
N ASN A 197 48.15 -16.94 -37.75
CA ASN A 197 47.50 -17.51 -38.93
C ASN A 197 46.15 -16.86 -39.26
N ARG A 198 45.51 -16.18 -38.31
CA ARG A 198 44.26 -15.44 -38.57
C ARG A 198 44.50 -14.27 -39.53
N SER A 199 43.56 -14.07 -40.45
CA SER A 199 43.54 -12.88 -41.31
C SER A 199 43.31 -11.61 -40.50
N ASP A 200 43.71 -10.46 -41.04
CA ASP A 200 43.55 -9.16 -40.38
C ASP A 200 42.07 -8.82 -40.14
N GLU A 201 41.17 -9.24 -41.04
CA GLU A 201 39.73 -9.09 -40.89
C GLU A 201 39.19 -9.87 -39.68
N GLN A 202 39.66 -11.11 -39.48
CA GLN A 202 39.26 -11.94 -38.34
C GLN A 202 39.79 -11.38 -37.02
N LYS A 203 41.03 -10.86 -37.02
CA LYS A 203 41.61 -10.20 -35.85
C LYS A 203 40.83 -8.95 -35.46
N ALA A 204 40.51 -8.10 -36.43
CA ALA A 204 39.70 -6.90 -36.21
C ALA A 204 38.30 -7.26 -35.68
N PHE A 205 37.64 -8.25 -36.27
CA PHE A 205 36.34 -8.72 -35.82
C PHE A 205 36.34 -9.22 -34.36
N LEU A 206 37.33 -10.04 -33.98
CA LEU A 206 37.45 -10.52 -32.61
C LEU A 206 37.78 -9.39 -31.62
N ALA A 207 38.58 -8.40 -32.04
CA ALA A 207 38.87 -7.23 -31.23
C ALA A 207 37.61 -6.37 -31.00
N ASP A 208 36.79 -6.15 -32.04
CA ASP A 208 35.51 -5.43 -31.94
C ASP A 208 34.51 -6.16 -31.04
N GLN A 209 34.44 -7.50 -31.14
CA GLN A 209 33.61 -8.32 -30.26
C GLN A 209 34.08 -8.18 -28.80
N ALA A 210 35.37 -8.34 -28.54
CA ALA A 210 35.93 -8.20 -27.19
C ALA A 210 35.71 -6.79 -26.61
N ALA A 211 35.81 -5.75 -27.44
CA ALA A 211 35.52 -4.38 -27.02
C ALA A 211 34.03 -4.19 -26.65
N ARG A 212 33.11 -4.83 -27.38
CA ARG A 212 31.68 -4.81 -27.07
C ARG A 212 31.37 -5.56 -25.78
N GLU A 213 31.93 -6.76 -25.61
CA GLU A 213 31.79 -7.56 -24.40
C GLU A 213 32.35 -6.83 -23.17
N ALA A 214 33.50 -6.14 -23.32
CA ALA A 214 34.06 -5.31 -22.26
C ALA A 214 33.15 -4.15 -21.87
N LYS A 215 32.47 -3.51 -22.84
CA LYS A 215 31.46 -2.47 -22.55
C LYS A 215 30.26 -3.02 -21.81
N LEU A 216 29.73 -4.17 -22.26
CA LEU A 216 28.62 -4.84 -21.56
C LEU A 216 29.02 -5.23 -20.13
N ALA A 217 30.22 -5.78 -19.92
CA ALA A 217 30.70 -6.13 -18.58
C ALA A 217 30.81 -4.91 -17.65
N ARG A 218 31.22 -3.74 -18.17
CA ARG A 218 31.26 -2.49 -17.40
C ARG A 218 29.87 -1.99 -17.01
N ILE A 219 28.88 -2.13 -17.90
CA ILE A 219 27.48 -1.80 -17.60
C ILE A 219 27.01 -2.67 -16.42
N ASP A 220 27.25 -3.98 -16.50
CA ASP A 220 26.86 -4.94 -15.47
C ASP A 220 27.53 -4.66 -14.13
N GLU A 221 28.84 -4.36 -14.14
CA GLU A 221 29.59 -3.96 -12.94
C GLU A 221 29.05 -2.67 -12.33
N THR A 222 28.78 -1.66 -13.16
CA THR A 222 28.24 -0.36 -12.72
C THR A 222 26.85 -0.52 -12.10
N ALA A 223 25.99 -1.33 -12.71
CA ALA A 223 24.66 -1.62 -12.19
C ALA A 223 24.73 -2.35 -10.85
N ALA A 224 25.60 -3.36 -10.73
CA ALA A 224 25.78 -4.11 -9.50
C ALA A 224 26.27 -3.21 -8.34
N ILE A 225 27.25 -2.32 -8.61
CA ILE A 225 27.74 -1.35 -7.63
C ILE A 225 26.62 -0.37 -7.23
N ALA A 226 25.85 0.13 -8.20
CA ALA A 226 24.74 1.06 -7.95
C ALA A 226 23.66 0.42 -7.08
N MET A 227 23.21 -0.79 -7.41
CA MET A 227 22.19 -1.51 -6.64
C MET A 227 22.67 -1.82 -5.22
N SER A 228 23.92 -2.26 -5.06
CA SER A 228 24.52 -2.45 -3.74
C SER A 228 24.55 -1.15 -2.93
N SER A 229 24.86 -0.02 -3.57
CA SER A 229 24.88 1.29 -2.89
C SER A 229 23.49 1.73 -2.43
N VAL A 230 22.42 1.31 -3.11
CA VAL A 230 21.03 1.59 -2.71
C VAL A 230 20.67 0.87 -1.41
N GLU A 231 21.22 -0.31 -1.15
CA GLU A 231 20.98 -1.06 0.09
C GLU A 231 21.45 -0.30 1.33
N ASP A 232 22.54 0.46 1.21
CA ASP A 232 23.13 1.26 2.30
C ASP A 232 22.42 2.61 2.53
N LEU A 233 21.44 2.97 1.70
CA LEU A 233 20.70 4.22 1.86
C LEU A 233 19.80 4.21 3.11
N THR A 234 19.63 5.39 3.67
CA THR A 234 18.82 5.70 4.86
C THR A 234 17.78 6.75 4.50
N VAL A 235 16.82 6.99 5.41
CA VAL A 235 15.79 8.03 5.22
C VAL A 235 16.39 9.40 4.92
N GLY A 236 17.57 9.72 5.47
CA GLY A 236 18.19 11.05 5.34
C GLY A 236 18.94 11.30 4.03
N ASN A 237 19.33 10.25 3.27
CA ASN A 237 20.15 10.40 2.06
C ASN A 237 19.55 9.74 0.81
N VAL A 238 18.47 8.96 0.94
CA VAL A 238 17.84 8.28 -0.21
C VAL A 238 17.40 9.23 -1.32
N ASP A 239 16.97 10.45 -0.98
CA ASP A 239 16.53 11.46 -1.95
C ASP A 239 17.69 12.18 -2.67
N SER A 240 18.93 12.00 -2.17
CA SER A 240 20.14 12.58 -2.76
C SER A 240 20.93 11.58 -3.61
N PHE A 241 20.46 10.34 -3.73
CA PHE A 241 21.15 9.33 -4.53
C PHE A 241 20.99 9.62 -6.02
N GLU A 242 22.13 9.75 -6.71
CA GLU A 242 22.19 9.92 -8.16
C GLU A 242 22.52 8.59 -8.83
N ILE A 243 21.74 8.22 -9.83
CA ILE A 243 21.98 7.02 -10.62
C ILE A 243 23.23 7.25 -11.49
N PRO A 244 24.25 6.37 -11.44
CA PRO A 244 25.45 6.55 -12.24
C PRO A 244 25.15 6.47 -13.73
N SER A 245 25.96 7.17 -14.52
CA SER A 245 25.89 7.09 -15.98
C SER A 245 26.47 5.76 -16.47
N PHE A 246 25.80 5.17 -17.46
CA PHE A 246 26.22 3.94 -18.13
C PHE A 246 26.90 4.20 -19.49
N GLU A 247 27.14 5.47 -19.87
CA GLU A 247 27.61 5.86 -21.21
C GLU A 247 29.14 5.81 -21.42
N HIS A 248 29.91 5.11 -20.59
CA HIS A 248 31.39 5.10 -20.64
C HIS A 248 32.04 3.91 -21.38
#